data_AF-A0A060T4T5-F1
#
_entry.id   AF-A0A060T4T5-F1
#
_cell.length_a   1.000
_cell.length_b   1.000
_cell.length_c   1.000
_cell.angle_alpha   90.00
_cell.angle_beta   90.00
_cell.angle_gamma   90.00
#
_symmetry.space_group_name_H-M   'P 1'
#
loop_
_entity.id
_entity.type
_entity.pdbx_description
1 polymer ?
#
loop_
_entity_poly.entity_id
_entity_poly.type
_entity_poly.pdbx_seq_one_letter_code
_entity_poly.pdbx_strand_id
1 'polypeptide(L)'
;MQTIWLERAHYGHFFYRIPNGESAADVYDRTAGFNETLFRQFSSDKFPSVLVLVTHGIFARVFLMKWYRWTYEQFENLKNIPHCQFIIMEKDEQTQKYQLITRLRKWSDDREREDPDEDAHLSQDDLPEAEVYSSLSHQKRRALRAKERQIRAKSARALTD
;
A
#
# COMPACT_ATOMS: atom_id res chain seq x y z
N MET A 1 -1.31 10.88 19.92
CA MET A 1 -1.13 10.52 18.51
C MET A 1 0.31 10.15 18.22
N GLN A 2 1.30 11.00 18.53
CA GLN A 2 2.74 10.76 18.26
C GLN A 2 3.25 9.39 18.76
N THR A 3 2.86 8.97 19.96
CA THR A 3 3.23 7.66 20.53
C THR A 3 2.73 6.47 19.72
N ILE A 4 1.54 6.56 19.13
CA ILE A 4 0.89 5.47 18.38
C ILE A 4 1.61 5.22 17.06
N TRP A 5 2.07 6.28 16.39
CA TRP A 5 2.79 6.18 15.12
C TRP A 5 4.19 5.60 15.27
N LEU A 6 4.91 6.01 16.32
CA LEU A 6 6.21 5.44 16.68
C LEU A 6 6.11 3.95 17.03
N GLU A 7 5.12 3.57 17.83
CA GLU A 7 4.86 2.17 18.13
C GLU A 7 4.48 1.40 16.86
N ARG A 8 3.62 1.95 16.00
CA ARG A 8 3.22 1.31 14.74
C ARG A 8 4.39 1.08 13.79
N ALA A 9 5.31 2.04 13.69
CA ALA A 9 6.51 1.91 12.88
C ALA A 9 7.48 0.86 13.44
N HIS A 10 7.52 0.69 14.77
CA HIS A 10 8.39 -0.28 15.43
C HIS A 10 7.84 -1.71 15.40
N TYR A 11 6.53 -1.88 15.57
CA TYR A 11 5.86 -3.20 15.58
C TYR A 11 5.48 -3.72 14.18
N GLY A 12 5.42 -2.83 13.18
CA GLY A 12 4.98 -3.15 11.83
C GLY A 12 3.48 -2.91 11.62
N HIS A 13 3.11 -2.51 10.40
CA HIS A 13 1.75 -2.09 10.08
C HIS A 13 0.72 -3.23 10.17
N PHE A 14 1.16 -4.49 10.03
CA PHE A 14 0.29 -5.65 10.02
C PHE A 14 -0.21 -6.04 11.41
N PHE A 15 0.69 -6.10 12.39
CA PHE A 15 0.39 -6.60 13.74
C PHE A 15 -0.02 -5.51 14.73
N TYR A 16 0.34 -4.25 14.47
CA TYR A 16 0.01 -3.18 15.39
C TYR A 16 -1.51 -2.93 15.44
N ARG A 17 -2.06 -3.01 16.66
CA ARG A 17 -3.46 -2.71 16.95
C ARG A 17 -3.56 -1.32 17.59
N ILE A 18 -4.27 -0.41 16.92
CA ILE A 18 -4.57 0.91 17.48
C ILE A 18 -5.54 0.75 18.66
N PRO A 19 -5.45 1.55 19.73
CA PRO A 19 -6.44 1.51 20.81
C PRO A 19 -7.86 1.66 20.29
N ASN A 20 -8.76 0.73 20.65
CA ASN A 20 -10.14 0.61 20.15
C ASN A 20 -10.28 0.43 18.62
N GLY A 21 -9.18 0.18 17.91
CA GLY A 21 -9.15 -0.10 16.49
C GLY A 21 -8.72 -1.53 16.20
N GLU A 22 -8.63 -1.84 14.91
CA GLU A 22 -8.24 -3.16 14.41
C GLU A 22 -6.83 -3.12 13.80
N SER A 23 -6.15 -4.26 13.89
CA SER A 23 -4.89 -4.50 13.18
C SER A 23 -5.14 -5.03 11.76
N ALA A 24 -4.13 -5.06 10.90
CA ALA A 24 -4.28 -5.68 9.59
C ALA A 24 -4.45 -7.20 9.68
N ALA A 25 -3.94 -7.84 10.75
CA ALA A 25 -4.20 -9.24 11.06
C ALA A 25 -5.70 -9.50 11.32
N ASP A 26 -6.36 -8.61 12.06
CA ASP A 26 -7.82 -8.71 12.29
C ASP A 26 -8.61 -8.58 10.97
N VAL A 27 -8.12 -7.74 10.05
CA VAL A 27 -8.69 -7.60 8.70
C VAL A 27 -8.41 -8.85 7.85
N TYR A 28 -7.26 -9.50 8.03
CA TYR A 28 -6.87 -10.71 7.30
C TYR A 28 -7.83 -11.87 7.57
N ASP A 29 -8.25 -12.05 8.82
CA ASP A 29 -9.19 -13.09 9.19
C ASP A 29 -10.57 -12.89 8.53
N ARG A 30 -11.07 -11.65 8.51
CA ARG A 30 -12.32 -11.33 7.79
C ARG A 30 -12.19 -11.49 6.29
N THR A 31 -11.05 -11.10 5.74
CA THR A 31 -10.73 -11.26 4.32
C THR A 31 -10.70 -12.74 3.93
N ALA A 32 -10.24 -13.62 4.83
CA ALA A 32 -10.25 -15.06 4.59
C ALA A 32 -11.68 -15.61 4.42
N GLY A 33 -12.60 -15.24 5.31
CA GLY A 33 -14.01 -15.64 5.20
C GLY A 33 -14.71 -15.04 3.97
N PHE A 34 -14.38 -13.80 3.61
CA PHE A 34 -14.84 -13.18 2.36
C PHE A 34 -14.38 -13.98 1.14
N ASN A 35 -13.09 -14.32 1.06
CA ASN A 35 -12.52 -15.06 -0.06
C ASN A 35 -13.15 -16.45 -0.20
N GLU A 36 -13.38 -17.17 0.90
CA GLU A 36 -14.05 -18.47 0.86
C GLU A 36 -15.44 -18.39 0.23
N THR A 37 -16.23 -17.40 0.65
CA THR A 37 -17.56 -17.16 0.08
C THR A 37 -17.46 -16.76 -1.39
N LEU A 38 -16.49 -15.93 -1.75
CA LEU A 38 -16.28 -15.48 -3.13
C LEU A 38 -15.89 -16.64 -4.05
N PHE A 39 -14.97 -17.52 -3.63
CA PHE A 39 -14.58 -18.69 -4.40
C PHE A 39 -15.75 -19.65 -4.64
N ARG A 40 -16.64 -19.82 -3.66
CA ARG A 40 -17.87 -20.60 -3.83
C ARG A 40 -18.82 -19.97 -4.85
N GLN A 41 -18.90 -18.64 -4.90
CA GLN A 41 -19.70 -17.94 -5.91
C GLN A 41 -19.12 -18.09 -7.32
N PHE A 42 -17.80 -18.13 -7.47
CA PHE A 42 -17.15 -18.33 -8.78
C PHE A 42 -17.49 -19.66 -9.44
N SER A 43 -17.88 -20.68 -8.66
CA SER A 43 -18.35 -21.97 -9.19
C SER A 43 -19.80 -21.95 -9.69
N SER A 44 -20.51 -20.84 -9.53
CA SER A 44 -21.88 -20.71 -10.03
C SER A 44 -21.88 -20.22 -11.48
N ASP A 45 -22.65 -20.88 -12.34
CA ASP A 45 -22.86 -20.47 -13.75
C ASP A 45 -23.51 -19.08 -13.89
N LYS A 46 -24.10 -18.56 -12.81
CA LYS A 46 -24.72 -17.22 -12.79
C LYS A 46 -23.71 -16.12 -12.44
N PHE A 47 -22.48 -16.46 -12.08
CA PHE A 47 -21.49 -15.48 -11.69
C PHE A 47 -20.97 -14.69 -12.91
N PRO A 48 -20.95 -13.36 -12.87
CA PRO A 48 -20.46 -12.55 -13.99
C PRO A 48 -19.00 -12.82 -14.34
N SER A 49 -18.62 -12.60 -15.60
CA SER A 49 -17.24 -12.75 -16.06
C SER A 49 -16.26 -11.75 -15.43
N VAL A 50 -16.77 -10.60 -14.96
CA VAL A 50 -15.97 -9.53 -14.35
C VAL A 50 -16.54 -9.19 -12.97
N LEU A 51 -15.65 -9.19 -11.97
CA LEU A 51 -15.95 -8.73 -10.61
C LEU A 51 -15.23 -7.40 -10.36
N VAL A 52 -15.98 -6.39 -9.90
CA VAL A 52 -15.41 -5.12 -9.44
C VAL A 52 -15.55 -5.04 -7.92
N LEU A 53 -14.42 -4.89 -7.23
CA LEU A 53 -14.37 -4.72 -5.77
C LEU A 53 -13.90 -3.31 -5.42
N VAL A 54 -14.74 -2.56 -4.72
CA VAL A 54 -14.41 -1.21 -4.21
C VAL A 54 -14.09 -1.32 -2.72
N THR A 55 -12.92 -0.85 -2.31
CA THR A 55 -12.44 -1.03 -0.93
C THR A 55 -11.40 0.03 -0.53
N HIS A 56 -10.97 -0.01 0.74
CA HIS A 56 -9.92 0.85 1.29
C HIS A 56 -8.51 0.26 1.04
N GLY A 57 -7.49 1.12 1.04
CA GLY A 57 -6.10 0.72 0.75
C GLY A 57 -5.56 -0.40 1.64
N ILE A 58 -5.87 -0.38 2.94
CA ILE A 58 -5.44 -1.45 3.85
C ILE A 58 -6.10 -2.79 3.51
N PHE A 59 -7.41 -2.78 3.22
CA PHE A 59 -8.14 -3.99 2.85
C PHE A 59 -7.64 -4.53 1.51
N ALA A 60 -7.40 -3.66 0.51
CA ALA A 60 -6.86 -4.10 -0.78
C ALA A 60 -5.49 -4.81 -0.62
N ARG A 61 -4.59 -4.27 0.21
CA ARG A 61 -3.30 -4.92 0.50
C ARG A 61 -3.48 -6.27 1.20
N VAL A 62 -4.36 -6.34 2.19
CA VAL A 62 -4.66 -7.57 2.94
C VAL A 62 -5.34 -8.62 2.04
N PHE A 63 -6.24 -8.18 1.16
CA PHE A 63 -6.87 -9.01 0.13
C PHE A 63 -5.84 -9.66 -0.76
N LEU A 64 -4.90 -8.88 -1.32
CA LEU A 64 -3.83 -9.41 -2.16
C LEU A 64 -2.90 -10.35 -1.39
N MET A 65 -2.54 -9.99 -0.15
CA MET A 65 -1.76 -10.87 0.72
C MET A 65 -2.45 -12.22 0.93
N LYS A 66 -3.76 -12.20 1.26
CA LYS A 66 -4.55 -13.42 1.45
C LYS A 66 -4.69 -14.22 0.16
N TRP A 67 -4.92 -13.54 -0.96
CA TRP A 67 -5.17 -14.14 -2.27
C TRP A 67 -3.94 -14.88 -2.80
N TYR A 68 -2.79 -14.21 -2.78
CA TYR A 68 -1.53 -14.74 -3.30
C TYR A 68 -0.69 -15.48 -2.26
N ARG A 69 -1.19 -15.58 -1.02
CA ARG A 69 -0.47 -16.16 0.13
C ARG A 69 0.90 -15.51 0.32
N TRP A 70 0.96 -14.19 0.20
CA TRP A 70 2.20 -13.45 0.44
C TRP A 70 2.60 -13.51 1.90
N THR A 71 3.91 -13.44 2.13
CA THR A 71 4.46 -13.37 3.48
C THR A 71 4.20 -12.00 4.09
N TYR A 72 4.31 -11.92 5.41
CA TYR A 72 4.21 -10.65 6.14
C TYR A 72 5.22 -9.61 5.62
N GLU A 73 6.46 -10.02 5.35
CA GLU A 73 7.52 -9.14 4.85
C GLU A 73 7.16 -8.55 3.49
N GLN A 74 6.56 -9.37 2.62
CA GLN A 74 6.07 -8.90 1.32
C GLN A 74 4.95 -7.86 1.50
N PHE A 75 4.05 -8.06 2.46
CA PHE A 75 3.00 -7.10 2.78
C PHE A 75 3.56 -5.78 3.31
N GLU A 76 4.47 -5.79 4.27
CA GLU A 76 5.08 -4.57 4.84
C GLU A 76 5.88 -3.80 3.79
N ASN A 77 6.51 -4.50 2.85
CA ASN A 77 7.25 -3.87 1.77
C ASN A 77 6.34 -3.15 0.75
N LEU A 78 5.01 -3.35 0.78
CA LEU A 78 4.08 -2.60 -0.08
C LEU A 78 3.86 -1.19 0.46
N LYS A 79 3.90 -0.22 -0.45
CA LYS A 79 3.46 1.15 -0.15
C LYS A 79 1.93 1.23 -0.09
N ASN A 80 1.44 2.36 0.43
CA ASN A 80 0.02 2.63 0.37
C ASN A 80 -0.45 2.73 -1.09
N ILE A 81 -1.68 2.26 -1.34
CA ILE A 81 -2.30 2.33 -2.65
C ILE A 81 -2.95 3.72 -2.79
N PRO A 82 -2.56 4.53 -3.80
CA PRO A 82 -3.21 5.78 -4.12
C PRO A 82 -4.74 5.69 -4.22
N HIS A 83 -5.42 6.79 -3.92
CA HIS A 83 -6.87 6.89 -4.08
C HIS A 83 -7.28 6.64 -5.52
N CYS A 84 -8.41 5.94 -5.69
CA CYS A 84 -8.99 5.61 -7.00
C CYS A 84 -8.05 4.85 -7.95
N GLN A 85 -6.98 4.24 -7.46
CA GLN A 85 -6.12 3.40 -8.27
C GLN A 85 -6.79 2.04 -8.54
N PHE A 86 -6.81 1.63 -9.80
CA PHE A 86 -7.23 0.29 -10.20
C PHE A 86 -6.15 -0.75 -9.91
N ILE A 87 -6.58 -1.87 -9.33
CA ILE A 87 -5.78 -3.10 -9.21
C ILE A 87 -6.46 -4.16 -10.05
N ILE A 88 -5.76 -4.64 -11.06
CA ILE A 88 -6.28 -5.57 -12.06
C ILE A 88 -5.69 -6.95 -11.82
N MET A 89 -6.57 -7.92 -11.69
CA MET A 89 -6.25 -9.34 -11.57
C MET A 89 -6.95 -10.07 -12.72
N GLU A 90 -6.18 -10.75 -13.56
CA GLU A 90 -6.70 -11.47 -14.73
C GLU A 90 -6.63 -12.97 -14.50
N LYS A 91 -7.70 -13.68 -14.83
CA LYS A 91 -7.74 -15.13 -14.74
C LYS A 91 -7.06 -15.72 -15.97
N ASP A 92 -6.01 -16.49 -15.74
CA ASP A 92 -5.33 -17.25 -16.77
C ASP A 92 -6.15 -18.49 -17.13
N GLU A 93 -6.42 -18.70 -18.42
CA GLU A 93 -7.27 -19.79 -18.91
C GLU A 93 -6.66 -21.18 -18.71
N GLN A 94 -5.33 -21.29 -18.76
CA GLN A 94 -4.63 -22.57 -18.64
C GLN A 94 -4.48 -23.00 -17.19
N THR A 95 -4.06 -22.07 -16.33
CA THR A 95 -3.80 -22.35 -14.91
C THR A 95 -5.04 -22.17 -14.03
N GLN A 96 -6.07 -21.50 -14.55
CA GLN A 96 -7.29 -21.09 -13.82
C GLN A 96 -7.00 -20.19 -12.60
N LYS A 97 -5.79 -19.64 -12.49
CA LYS A 97 -5.35 -18.76 -11.40
C LYS A 97 -5.45 -17.31 -11.83
N TYR A 98 -5.72 -16.44 -10.87
CA TYR A 98 -5.71 -14.99 -11.10
C TYR A 98 -4.29 -14.45 -10.97
N GLN A 99 -3.75 -13.86 -12.02
CA GLN A 99 -2.46 -13.18 -12.03
C GLN A 99 -2.64 -11.68 -11.77
N LEU A 100 -1.75 -11.10 -10.97
CA LEU A 100 -1.77 -9.68 -10.66
C LEU A 100 -1.06 -8.92 -11.79
N ILE A 101 -1.82 -8.16 -12.58
CA ILE A 101 -1.29 -7.38 -13.70
C ILE A 101 -0.75 -6.03 -13.21
N THR A 102 -1.46 -5.41 -12.27
CA THR A 102 -1.05 -4.11 -11.74
C THR A 102 0.21 -4.22 -10.89
N ARG A 103 1.29 -3.54 -11.30
CA ARG A 103 2.50 -3.41 -10.48
C ARG A 103 2.24 -2.51 -9.27
N LEU A 104 2.32 -3.10 -8.08
CA LEU A 104 2.25 -2.37 -6.83
C LEU A 104 3.60 -1.71 -6.50
N ARG A 105 3.54 -0.51 -5.91
CA ARG A 105 4.73 0.20 -5.43
C ARG A 105 5.26 -0.47 -4.16
N LYS A 106 6.57 -0.66 -4.08
CA LYS A 106 7.25 -1.25 -2.91
C LYS A 106 8.28 -0.27 -2.34
N TRP A 107 8.58 -0.39 -1.05
CA TRP A 107 9.65 0.38 -0.41
C TRP A 107 11.05 -0.07 -0.85
N SER A 108 11.22 -1.34 -1.24
CA SER A 108 12.46 -1.84 -1.83
C SER A 108 12.83 -1.15 -3.15
N ASP A 109 11.83 -0.86 -3.99
CA ASP A 109 12.06 -0.28 -5.31
C ASP A 109 12.70 1.11 -5.23
N ASP A 110 12.46 1.86 -4.14
CA ASP A 110 13.09 3.16 -3.90
C ASP A 110 14.56 3.04 -3.45
N ARG A 111 14.92 1.94 -2.78
CA ARG A 111 16.30 1.70 -2.32
C ARG A 111 17.23 1.32 -3.46
N GLU A 112 16.66 0.81 -4.56
CA GLU A 112 17.39 0.49 -5.79
C GLU A 112 17.48 1.70 -6.73
N ARG A 113 16.52 2.65 -6.64
CA ARG A 113 16.58 3.96 -7.31
C ARG A 113 17.24 5.02 -6.44
N GLU A 114 18.50 4.81 -6.06
CA GLU A 114 19.37 5.93 -5.67
C GLU A 114 19.91 6.64 -6.94
N ASP A 115 19.03 6.94 -7.89
CA ASP A 115 19.31 7.86 -9.00
C ASP A 115 18.50 9.15 -8.71
N PRO A 116 19.15 10.28 -8.41
CA PRO A 116 18.54 11.44 -7.72
C PRO A 116 17.47 12.22 -8.51
N ASP A 117 17.15 11.84 -9.74
CA ASP A 117 16.37 12.67 -10.67
C ASP A 117 14.90 12.24 -10.90
N GLU A 118 14.46 11.04 -10.50
CA GLU A 118 13.07 10.55 -10.71
C GLU A 118 12.10 10.80 -9.54
N ASP A 119 12.49 11.67 -8.62
CA ASP A 119 11.88 11.86 -7.32
C ASP A 119 10.63 12.78 -7.31
N ALA A 120 9.97 12.91 -8.46
CA ALA A 120 8.97 13.94 -8.75
C ALA A 120 7.50 13.50 -8.55
N HIS A 121 7.22 12.24 -8.16
CA HIS A 121 5.85 11.71 -8.07
C HIS A 121 5.43 11.21 -6.67
N LEU A 122 6.12 11.65 -5.61
CA LEU A 122 5.69 11.38 -4.24
C LEU A 122 4.50 12.27 -3.89
N SER A 123 3.38 11.64 -3.52
CA SER A 123 2.25 12.34 -2.92
C SER A 123 2.59 12.77 -1.50
N GLN A 124 1.87 13.75 -0.95
CA GLN A 124 2.08 14.21 0.43
C GLN A 124 1.94 13.07 1.45
N ASP A 125 1.15 12.04 1.11
CA ASP A 125 0.93 10.84 1.92
C ASP A 125 2.08 9.82 1.84
N ASP A 126 2.98 9.98 0.87
CA ASP A 126 4.19 9.15 0.72
C ASP A 126 5.41 9.73 1.48
N LEU A 127 5.28 10.94 2.06
CA LEU A 127 6.33 11.51 2.91
C LEU A 127 6.36 10.79 4.26
N PRO A 128 7.54 10.42 4.78
CA PRO A 128 7.64 9.93 6.15
C PRO A 128 7.13 11.01 7.12
N GLU A 129 6.23 10.63 8.01
CA GLU A 129 5.71 11.52 9.06
C GLU A 129 6.84 12.20 9.84
N ALA A 130 6.58 13.38 10.39
CA ALA A 130 7.56 14.25 11.05
C ALA A 130 8.39 13.56 12.16
N GLU A 131 7.92 12.44 12.68
CA GLU A 131 8.59 11.61 13.70
C GLU A 131 9.54 10.58 13.10
N VAL A 132 9.20 9.98 11.95
CA VAL A 132 10.16 9.21 11.14
C VAL A 132 11.23 10.15 10.62
N TYR A 133 10.85 11.37 10.23
CA TYR A 133 11.80 12.42 9.84
C TYR A 133 12.86 12.71 10.91
N SER A 134 12.50 12.69 12.19
CA SER A 134 13.43 13.05 13.26
C SER A 134 14.43 11.94 13.59
N SER A 135 14.05 10.67 13.38
CA SER A 135 14.87 9.47 13.61
C SER A 135 15.80 9.12 12.44
N LEU A 136 15.58 9.73 11.26
CA LEU A 136 16.46 9.58 10.10
C LEU A 136 17.85 10.19 10.35
N SER A 137 18.87 9.63 9.69
CA SER A 137 20.21 10.21 9.69
C SER A 137 20.20 11.66 9.20
N HIS A 138 21.12 12.47 9.70
CA HIS A 138 21.20 13.90 9.33
C HIS A 138 21.27 14.12 7.81
N GLN A 139 21.90 13.19 7.09
CA GLN A 139 22.00 13.19 5.63
C GLN A 139 20.65 12.94 4.95
N LYS A 140 19.89 11.92 5.41
CA LYS A 140 18.52 11.63 4.92
C LYS A 140 17.54 12.76 5.23
N ARG A 141 17.67 13.40 6.40
CA ARG A 141 16.87 14.58 6.76
C ARG A 141 17.12 15.72 5.78
N ARG A 142 18.38 16.07 5.50
CA ARG A 142 18.68 17.15 4.54
C ARG A 142 18.10 16.90 3.15
N ALA A 143 18.18 15.66 2.65
CA ALA A 143 17.61 15.28 1.36
C ALA A 143 16.09 15.44 1.33
N LEU A 144 15.40 14.95 2.37
CA LEU A 144 13.93 15.03 2.42
C LEU A 144 13.42 16.48 2.55
N ARG A 145 14.09 17.34 3.34
CA ARG A 145 13.78 18.79 3.42
C ARG A 145 13.95 19.52 2.10
N ALA A 146 14.98 19.17 1.32
CA ALA A 146 15.20 19.74 0.00
C ALA A 146 14.05 19.34 -0.95
N LYS A 147 13.62 18.08 -0.86
CA LYS A 147 12.54 17.50 -1.66
C LYS A 147 11.16 18.06 -1.32
N GLU A 148 10.83 18.22 -0.04
CA GLU A 148 9.61 18.90 0.42
C GLU A 148 9.49 20.33 -0.12
N ARG A 149 10.60 21.08 -0.12
CA ARG A 149 10.65 22.43 -0.69
C ARG A 149 10.41 22.39 -2.20
N GLN A 150 10.95 21.40 -2.90
CA GLN A 150 10.81 21.25 -4.34
C GLN A 150 9.37 20.88 -4.73
N ILE A 151 8.72 19.98 -3.98
CA ILE A 151 7.30 19.63 -4.14
C ILE A 151 6.42 20.86 -3.89
N ARG A 152 6.64 21.57 -2.78
CA ARG A 152 5.86 22.78 -2.43
C ARG A 152 6.01 23.88 -3.49
N ALA A 153 7.20 24.05 -4.05
CA ALA A 153 7.44 25.01 -5.13
C ALA A 153 6.76 24.59 -6.45
N LYS A 154 6.73 23.30 -6.78
CA LYS A 154 6.01 22.77 -7.95
C LYS A 154 4.50 22.91 -7.81
N SER A 155 3.93 22.57 -6.65
CA SER A 155 2.50 22.74 -6.37
C SER A 155 2.08 24.21 -6.39
N ALA A 156 2.92 25.13 -5.90
CA ALA A 156 2.64 26.57 -5.94
C ALA A 156 2.62 27.14 -7.37
N ARG A 157 3.46 26.61 -8.28
CA ARG A 157 3.46 27.01 -9.71
C ARG A 157 2.24 26.50 -10.47
N ALA A 158 1.78 25.29 -10.17
CA ALA A 158 0.59 24.71 -10.80
C ALA A 158 -0.74 25.41 -10.42
N LEU A 159 -0.72 26.33 -9.45
CA LEU A 159 -1.88 27.13 -9.02
C LEU A 159 -1.88 28.56 -9.60
N THR A 160 -0.80 28.95 -10.28
CA THR A 160 -0.63 30.31 -10.85
C THR A 160 -0.72 30.35 -12.39
N ASP A 161 -0.86 29.20 -13.03
CA ASP A 161 -1.16 29.02 -14.47
C ASP A 161 -2.61 28.54 -14.64
#